data_AF-A0A6U1RUS0-F1
#
_entry.id   AF-A0A6U1RUS0-F1
#
_cell.length_a   1.000
_cell.length_b   1.000
_cell.length_c   1.000
_cell.angle_alpha   90.00
_cell.angle_beta   90.00
_cell.angle_gamma   90.00
#
_symmetry.space_group_name_H-M   'P 1'
#
loop_
_entity.id
_entity.type
_entity.pdbx_description
1 polymer ?
#
loop_
_entity_poly.entity_id
_entity_poly.type
_entity_poly.pdbx_seq_one_letter_code
_entity_poly.pdbx_strand_id
1 'polypeptide(L)'
;MMQQMNYLQQLSNGADKDPMNLDQGPSRRARSSNDTSAQSGSAPDTVAAHLPLLERNSVDGNRLRAFYRLSVDELFTLPPIPTDEHYCERMGVSIRLMPKADLQALKAGRFAEMALGAIVHNEVSLAMELCNATVHCLRDCVKERPSSHYVFEVARGYFLLGIFRAFRGDMTRYFKYRRVCLTHLSHLEKGSRDTELLLAAIAYLDSWAYMMYNANERKLPSIDGTIPAVASACGPSMMDRQFDVGNVPASIASDPKNQMWIQGAPPVYLNNEAPLAARSLDALACAVRSCCDQANSRFATLSKSADPSAAESIDAEIPDESITTPTSSAVMAHEDELCSRNMVLSAFTLLQQHEAGSTTQRNQGQHLIISAMDAFLDGGDEDNSGGFTDAQIQSLLSVCNTVIENPLLLHHGGPTYHMVSNAAILLCHLMNGMHAMQSTSPANREMEAAVFEEVLDTFLSVRKLLNVHRRKLPVMLRCHGIPRPNLGVVRDGEPFVDLGETLMCGCRGCQGFVLMACSPCVAAERARSAAEKRKVEASLESDMPEEIGELDGALYDLETEFDLDDDALLGMLSKIITA
;
A
#
# COMPACT_ATOMS: atom_id res chain seq x y z
N MET A 1 -8.29 6.83 26.54
CA MET A 1 -9.67 6.27 26.58
C MET A 1 -10.78 7.31 26.48
N MET A 2 -11.01 8.22 27.45
CA MET A 2 -12.18 9.15 27.41
C MET A 2 -12.12 10.20 26.27
N GLN A 3 -10.93 10.74 25.95
CA GLN A 3 -10.74 11.63 24.78
C GLN A 3 -10.82 10.87 23.43
N GLN A 4 -10.51 9.58 23.44
CA GLN A 4 -10.50 8.70 22.26
C GLN A 4 -11.92 8.22 21.92
N MET A 5 -12.74 7.94 22.95
CA MET A 5 -14.18 7.75 22.82
C MET A 5 -14.90 8.99 22.28
N ASN A 6 -14.53 10.19 22.75
CA ASN A 6 -15.10 11.44 22.21
C ASN A 6 -14.81 11.64 20.71
N TYR A 7 -13.63 11.24 20.24
CA TYR A 7 -13.29 11.30 18.81
C TYR A 7 -14.12 10.31 17.96
N LEU A 8 -14.29 9.07 18.43
CA LEU A 8 -15.13 8.07 17.76
C LEU A 8 -16.63 8.43 17.80
N GLN A 9 -17.08 9.14 18.84
CA GLN A 9 -18.44 9.62 18.99
C GLN A 9 -18.71 10.85 18.09
N GLN A 10 -17.72 11.72 17.90
CA GLN A 10 -17.78 12.82 16.92
C GLN A 10 -17.88 12.30 15.47
N LEU A 11 -17.18 11.21 15.13
CA LEU A 11 -17.31 10.56 13.82
C LEU A 11 -18.67 9.85 13.61
N SER A 12 -19.37 9.51 14.68
CA SER A 12 -20.66 8.82 14.64
C SER A 12 -21.86 9.76 14.56
N ASN A 13 -21.73 11.00 15.05
CA ASN A 13 -22.86 11.92 15.24
C ASN A 13 -23.01 12.96 14.12
N GLY A 14 -22.18 12.94 13.08
CA GLY A 14 -22.22 13.91 11.98
C GLY A 14 -23.35 13.72 10.95
N ALA A 15 -24.37 12.91 11.23
CA ALA A 15 -25.37 12.50 10.23
C ALA A 15 -26.80 13.07 10.42
N ASP A 16 -27.09 13.90 11.45
CA ASP A 16 -28.42 14.51 11.60
C ASP A 16 -28.37 15.97 12.11
N LYS A 17 -29.04 16.84 11.34
CA LYS A 17 -29.41 18.28 11.43
C LYS A 17 -29.45 18.90 12.85
N ASP A 18 -29.18 20.18 13.16
CA ASP A 18 -29.36 21.50 12.51
C ASP A 18 -28.58 22.61 13.30
N PRO A 19 -28.52 23.89 12.89
CA PRO A 19 -27.36 24.77 13.10
C PRO A 19 -27.39 25.61 14.38
N MET A 20 -26.29 25.60 15.13
CA MET A 20 -25.90 26.71 16.00
C MET A 20 -24.42 27.03 15.86
N ASN A 21 -24.16 27.99 14.96
CA ASN A 21 -23.19 29.07 15.06
C ASN A 21 -22.05 28.90 16.09
N LEU A 22 -20.96 28.25 15.68
CA LEU A 22 -19.61 28.47 16.22
C LEU A 22 -18.67 28.71 15.04
N ASP A 23 -18.60 29.98 14.68
CA ASP A 23 -17.74 30.59 13.69
C ASP A 23 -16.27 30.56 14.18
N GLN A 24 -15.45 29.72 13.54
CA GLN A 24 -14.03 29.92 13.21
C GLN A 24 -13.44 28.63 12.60
N GLY A 25 -13.87 28.29 11.38
CA GLY A 25 -13.10 27.44 10.46
C GLY A 25 -12.13 28.31 9.64
N PRO A 26 -11.02 27.76 9.12
CA PRO A 26 -10.11 28.52 8.28
C PRO A 26 -10.86 28.97 7.03
N SER A 27 -10.91 30.29 6.88
CA SER A 27 -11.57 31.04 5.82
C SER A 27 -11.36 30.39 4.45
N ARG A 28 -12.46 29.99 3.78
CA ARG A 28 -12.52 29.80 2.32
C ARG A 28 -11.97 31.08 1.66
N ARG A 29 -10.69 31.07 1.30
CA ARG A 29 -10.08 32.14 0.50
C ARG A 29 -10.65 32.05 -0.90
N ALA A 30 -11.65 32.86 -1.19
CA ALA A 30 -12.04 33.19 -2.55
C ALA A 30 -10.82 33.76 -3.29
N ARG A 31 -10.27 33.01 -4.25
CA ARG A 31 -9.27 33.53 -5.19
C ARG A 31 -9.97 34.42 -6.21
N SER A 32 -9.67 35.71 -6.15
CA SER A 32 -9.94 36.66 -7.24
C SER A 32 -9.04 36.28 -8.41
N SER A 33 -9.62 35.75 -9.48
CA SER A 33 -8.96 35.58 -10.76
C SER A 33 -8.64 36.96 -11.33
N ASN A 34 -7.35 37.30 -11.41
CA ASN A 34 -6.87 38.31 -12.33
C ASN A 34 -5.64 37.75 -13.03
N ASP A 35 -5.86 37.40 -14.28
CA ASP A 35 -4.88 36.90 -15.21
C ASP A 35 -4.02 38.04 -15.77
N THR A 36 -2.85 37.67 -16.32
CA THR A 36 -1.81 38.48 -16.99
C THR A 36 -0.68 39.06 -16.12
N SER A 37 0.46 38.35 -16.08
CA SER A 37 1.67 38.77 -16.80
C SER A 37 2.86 37.85 -16.50
N ALA A 38 3.59 37.48 -17.56
CA ALA A 38 4.84 36.76 -17.48
C ALA A 38 5.89 37.56 -16.68
N GLN A 39 6.18 37.14 -15.46
CA GLN A 39 7.40 37.54 -14.74
C GLN A 39 8.38 36.37 -14.72
N SER A 40 9.48 36.56 -15.43
CA SER A 40 10.67 35.71 -15.36
C SER A 40 11.30 35.82 -13.98
N GLY A 41 11.11 34.82 -13.12
CA GLY A 41 11.91 34.61 -11.90
C GLY A 41 11.16 34.24 -10.63
N SER A 42 9.84 34.39 -10.55
CA SER A 42 9.05 33.95 -9.39
C SER A 42 8.73 32.46 -9.46
N ALA A 43 8.71 31.78 -8.31
CA ALA A 43 8.19 30.41 -8.24
C ALA A 43 6.71 30.39 -8.68
N PRO A 44 6.21 29.30 -9.27
CA PRO A 44 4.78 29.18 -9.60
C PRO A 44 3.92 29.50 -8.37
N ASP A 45 2.78 30.16 -8.58
CA ASP A 45 1.90 30.63 -7.49
C ASP A 45 1.51 29.50 -6.53
N THR A 46 1.36 28.28 -7.05
CA THR A 46 1.14 27.04 -6.30
C THR A 46 2.28 26.74 -5.32
N VAL A 47 3.53 26.77 -5.77
CA VAL A 47 4.69 26.56 -4.89
C VAL A 47 4.80 27.67 -3.85
N ALA A 48 4.69 28.92 -4.29
CA ALA A 48 4.84 30.10 -3.43
C ALA A 48 3.80 30.13 -2.30
N ALA A 49 2.55 29.74 -2.59
CA ALA A 49 1.45 29.71 -1.63
C ALA A 49 1.70 28.76 -0.46
N HIS A 50 2.45 27.67 -0.66
CA HIS A 50 2.64 26.62 0.33
C HIS A 50 4.04 26.58 0.96
N LEU A 51 4.97 27.47 0.57
CA LEU A 51 6.29 27.58 1.22
C LEU A 51 6.22 27.72 2.75
N PRO A 52 5.27 28.45 3.36
CA PRO A 52 5.18 28.55 4.83
C PRO A 52 4.95 27.19 5.53
N LEU A 53 4.41 26.18 4.85
CA LEU A 53 4.24 24.83 5.40
C LEU A 53 5.57 24.07 5.52
N LEU A 54 6.56 24.43 4.70
CA LEU A 54 7.89 23.83 4.74
C LEU A 54 8.76 24.35 5.90
N GLU A 55 8.37 25.47 6.51
CA GLU A 55 9.11 26.03 7.64
C GLU A 55 9.11 25.06 8.83
N ARG A 56 10.26 24.95 9.50
CA ARG A 56 10.44 24.05 10.65
C ARG A 56 9.46 24.35 11.80
N ASN A 57 9.09 25.62 11.95
CA ASN A 57 8.19 26.09 13.00
C ASN A 57 6.72 26.11 12.57
N SER A 58 6.41 25.69 11.34
CA SER A 58 5.03 25.61 10.86
C SER A 58 4.26 24.55 11.63
N VAL A 59 3.26 24.97 12.40
CA VAL A 59 2.39 24.06 13.17
C VAL A 59 1.64 23.13 12.22
N ASP A 60 1.04 23.69 11.17
CA ASP A 60 0.28 22.94 10.18
C ASP A 60 1.20 22.01 9.37
N GLY A 61 2.36 22.52 8.92
CA GLY A 61 3.35 21.70 8.22
C GLY A 61 3.87 20.53 9.06
N ASN A 62 4.13 20.75 10.35
CA ASN A 62 4.56 19.71 11.27
C ASN A 62 3.45 18.68 11.53
N ARG A 63 2.19 19.13 11.60
CA ARG A 63 1.02 18.25 11.73
C ARG A 63 0.87 17.33 10.52
N LEU A 64 0.97 17.86 9.30
CA LEU A 64 0.91 17.06 8.06
C LEU A 64 2.07 16.05 7.99
N ARG A 65 3.29 16.48 8.30
CA ARG A 65 4.45 15.57 8.38
C ARG A 65 4.25 14.46 9.42
N ALA A 66 3.59 14.76 10.55
CA ALA A 66 3.27 13.74 11.55
C ALA A 66 2.26 12.71 11.02
N PHE A 67 1.22 13.15 10.29
CA PHE A 67 0.29 12.21 9.63
C PHE A 67 1.03 11.30 8.64
N TYR A 68 1.86 11.86 7.76
CA TYR A 68 2.68 11.07 6.84
C TYR A 68 3.56 10.05 7.57
N ARG A 69 4.24 10.48 8.63
CA ARG A 69 5.11 9.58 9.42
C ARG A 69 4.33 8.42 10.00
N LEU A 70 3.23 8.69 10.70
CA LEU A 70 2.40 7.70 11.38
C LEU A 70 1.55 6.81 10.46
N SER A 71 1.62 7.02 9.14
CA SER A 71 0.74 6.33 8.18
C SER A 71 1.43 5.79 6.94
N VAL A 72 2.61 6.27 6.57
CA VAL A 72 3.31 5.82 5.36
C VAL A 72 4.76 5.49 5.72
N ASP A 73 5.47 6.42 6.34
CA ASP A 73 6.90 6.27 6.59
C ASP A 73 7.22 5.32 7.75
N GLU A 74 6.29 5.10 8.68
CA GLU A 74 6.51 4.20 9.81
C GLU A 74 6.88 2.78 9.36
N LEU A 75 6.40 2.34 8.21
CA LEU A 75 6.81 1.07 7.60
C LEU A 75 8.10 1.14 6.79
N PHE A 76 8.24 2.14 5.92
CA PHE A 76 9.36 2.24 4.99
C PHE A 76 10.66 2.71 5.66
N THR A 77 10.54 3.47 6.74
CA THR A 77 11.66 4.05 7.50
C THR A 77 12.64 4.81 6.61
N LEU A 78 12.11 5.58 5.65
CA LEU A 78 12.94 6.37 4.76
C LEU A 78 13.71 7.42 5.58
N PRO A 79 14.95 7.75 5.21
CA PRO A 79 15.69 8.78 5.95
C PRO A 79 14.96 10.12 5.87
N PRO A 80 14.89 10.91 6.95
CA PRO A 80 14.15 12.17 6.93
C PRO A 80 14.72 13.10 5.86
N ILE A 81 13.85 13.80 5.13
CA ILE A 81 14.29 14.79 4.15
C ILE A 81 15.07 15.88 4.90
N PRO A 82 16.34 16.16 4.54
CA PRO A 82 17.14 17.20 5.19
C PRO A 82 16.40 18.53 5.21
N THR A 83 16.53 19.34 6.28
CA THR A 83 16.14 20.76 6.22
C THR A 83 17.15 21.55 5.40
N ASP A 84 16.78 22.78 5.01
CA ASP A 84 17.71 23.62 4.24
C ASP A 84 18.98 23.91 5.05
N GLU A 85 18.86 24.12 6.36
CA GLU A 85 19.99 24.36 7.27
C GLU A 85 20.86 23.13 7.43
N HIS A 86 20.27 21.97 7.74
CA HIS A 86 21.01 20.73 7.91
C HIS A 86 21.79 20.36 6.65
N TYR A 87 21.20 20.67 5.49
CA TYR A 87 21.85 20.47 4.21
C TYR A 87 23.00 21.46 3.99
N CYS A 88 22.75 22.75 4.19
CA CYS A 88 23.77 23.79 4.07
C CYS A 88 25.00 23.50 4.93
N GLU A 89 24.76 23.01 6.15
CA GLU A 89 25.80 22.52 7.06
C GLU A 89 26.59 21.35 6.47
N ARG A 90 25.90 20.33 5.92
CA ARG A 90 26.53 19.14 5.33
C ARG A 90 27.43 19.50 4.15
N MET A 91 27.05 20.48 3.34
CA MET A 91 27.77 20.87 2.13
C MET A 91 28.73 22.05 2.33
N GLY A 92 28.72 22.69 3.49
CA GLY A 92 29.53 23.89 3.74
C GLY A 92 29.16 25.07 2.85
N VAL A 93 27.92 25.15 2.37
CA VAL A 93 27.42 26.24 1.51
C VAL A 93 26.28 26.99 2.18
N SER A 94 26.18 28.30 1.93
CA SER A 94 25.00 29.06 2.33
C SER A 94 23.80 28.69 1.46
N ILE A 95 22.59 28.73 2.02
CA ILE A 95 21.34 28.49 1.28
C ILE A 95 21.20 29.38 0.04
N ARG A 96 21.75 30.60 0.08
CA ARG A 96 21.74 31.56 -1.04
C ARG A 96 22.62 31.13 -2.21
N LEU A 97 23.52 30.18 -1.99
CA LEU A 97 24.44 29.62 -2.98
C LEU A 97 24.01 28.22 -3.44
N MET A 98 22.92 27.67 -2.88
CA MET A 98 22.41 26.39 -3.30
C MET A 98 21.89 26.49 -4.75
N PRO A 99 22.29 25.55 -5.65
CA PRO A 99 21.73 25.51 -6.99
C PRO A 99 20.20 25.44 -6.94
N LYS A 100 19.53 26.10 -7.90
CA LYS A 100 18.06 26.16 -7.93
C LYS A 100 17.45 24.75 -8.00
N ALA A 101 17.95 23.90 -8.91
CA ALA A 101 17.50 22.51 -9.08
C ALA A 101 17.57 21.68 -7.79
N ASP A 102 18.62 21.88 -7.01
CA ASP A 102 18.88 21.18 -5.76
C ASP A 102 17.86 21.59 -4.68
N LEU A 103 17.59 22.89 -4.56
CA LEU A 103 16.56 23.41 -3.67
C LEU A 103 15.16 22.91 -4.08
N GLN A 104 14.89 22.80 -5.39
CA GLN A 104 13.62 22.25 -5.87
C GLN A 104 13.48 20.75 -5.57
N ALA A 105 14.57 19.97 -5.62
CA ALA A 105 14.54 18.56 -5.25
C ALA A 105 14.15 18.37 -3.77
N LEU A 106 14.73 19.17 -2.87
CA LEU A 106 14.37 19.16 -1.45
C LEU A 106 12.89 19.55 -1.23
N LYS A 107 12.43 20.61 -1.91
CA LYS A 107 11.03 21.05 -1.83
C LYS A 107 10.07 19.99 -2.34
N ALA A 108 10.38 19.35 -3.47
CA ALA A 108 9.55 18.31 -4.07
C ALA A 108 9.26 17.18 -3.07
N GLY A 109 10.31 16.65 -2.44
CA GLY A 109 10.17 15.60 -1.43
C GLY A 109 9.32 16.06 -0.23
N ARG A 110 9.61 17.24 0.35
CA ARG A 110 8.88 17.72 1.54
C ARG A 110 7.41 18.03 1.24
N PHE A 111 7.10 18.60 0.07
CA PHE A 111 5.72 18.77 -0.38
C PHE A 111 5.02 17.43 -0.57
N ALA A 112 5.70 16.42 -1.09
CA ALA A 112 5.11 15.09 -1.29
C ALA A 112 4.79 14.40 0.05
N GLU A 113 5.67 14.51 1.07
CA GLU A 113 5.37 14.05 2.43
C GLU A 113 4.11 14.75 2.99
N MET A 114 4.02 16.07 2.85
CA MET A 114 2.86 16.81 3.36
C MET A 114 1.58 16.52 2.57
N ALA A 115 1.67 16.26 1.27
CA ALA A 115 0.52 15.85 0.45
C ALA A 115 -0.03 14.49 0.93
N LEU A 116 0.84 13.52 1.21
CA LEU A 116 0.45 12.24 1.81
C LEU A 116 -0.08 12.42 3.24
N GLY A 117 0.47 13.35 4.01
CA GLY A 117 -0.09 13.72 5.31
C GLY A 117 -1.50 14.30 5.21
N ALA A 118 -1.74 15.18 4.24
CA ALA A 118 -3.02 15.84 4.01
C ALA A 118 -4.10 14.86 3.53
N ILE A 119 -3.78 13.93 2.61
CA ILE A 119 -4.75 12.91 2.17
C ILE A 119 -5.15 11.98 3.33
N VAL A 120 -4.20 11.61 4.20
CA VAL A 120 -4.49 10.82 5.41
C VAL A 120 -5.30 11.62 6.43
N HIS A 121 -5.05 12.93 6.52
CA HIS A 121 -5.86 13.85 7.33
C HIS A 121 -7.22 14.19 6.69
N ASN A 122 -7.56 13.62 5.54
CA ASN A 122 -8.79 13.90 4.81
C ASN A 122 -8.92 15.38 4.36
N GLU A 123 -7.78 16.08 4.20
CA GLU A 123 -7.68 17.43 3.61
C GLU A 123 -7.36 17.32 2.12
N VAL A 124 -8.30 16.76 1.36
CA VAL A 124 -8.12 16.41 -0.05
C VAL A 124 -7.67 17.61 -0.91
N SER A 125 -8.32 18.77 -0.78
CA SER A 125 -7.98 19.96 -1.58
C SER A 125 -6.54 20.40 -1.34
N LEU A 126 -6.11 20.45 -0.08
CA LEU A 126 -4.74 20.78 0.26
C LEU A 126 -3.77 19.72 -0.25
N ALA A 127 -4.13 18.43 -0.16
CA ALA A 127 -3.31 17.35 -0.68
C ALA A 127 -3.05 17.50 -2.19
N MET A 128 -4.07 17.91 -2.95
CA MET A 128 -3.97 18.19 -4.39
C MET A 128 -3.09 19.41 -4.70
N GLU A 129 -3.26 20.50 -3.94
CA GLU A 129 -2.42 21.69 -4.04
C GLU A 129 -0.94 21.39 -3.78
N LEU A 130 -0.66 20.61 -2.73
CA LEU A 130 0.70 20.19 -2.37
C LEU A 130 1.29 19.22 -3.39
N CYS A 131 0.48 18.31 -3.93
CA CYS A 131 0.86 17.43 -5.04
C CYS A 131 1.28 18.26 -6.26
N ASN A 132 0.52 19.30 -6.61
CA ASN A 132 0.88 20.23 -7.68
C ASN A 132 2.19 20.98 -7.41
N ALA A 133 2.39 21.43 -6.17
CA ALA A 133 3.67 22.04 -5.77
C ALA A 133 4.84 21.07 -5.97
N THR A 134 4.69 19.80 -5.60
CA THR A 134 5.68 18.74 -5.86
C THR A 134 5.97 18.60 -7.36
N VAL A 135 4.94 18.48 -8.20
CA VAL A 135 5.06 18.32 -9.66
C VAL A 135 5.83 19.48 -10.28
N HIS A 136 5.52 20.72 -9.89
CA HIS A 136 6.25 21.89 -10.39
C HIS A 136 7.71 21.92 -9.95
N CYS A 137 8.00 21.54 -8.69
CA CYS A 137 9.39 21.42 -8.22
C CYS A 137 10.16 20.38 -9.04
N LEU A 138 9.58 19.19 -9.26
CA LEU A 138 10.19 18.13 -10.07
C LEU A 138 10.39 18.57 -11.52
N ARG A 139 9.45 19.33 -12.10
CA ARG A 139 9.59 19.90 -13.44
C ARG A 139 10.80 20.82 -13.57
N ASP A 140 11.09 21.61 -12.53
CA ASP A 140 12.28 22.45 -12.53
C ASP A 140 13.57 21.62 -12.38
N CYS A 141 13.56 20.52 -11.62
CA CYS A 141 14.67 19.55 -11.59
C CYS A 141 14.88 18.82 -12.94
N VAL A 142 13.84 18.73 -13.77
CA VAL A 142 13.95 18.15 -15.10
C VAL A 142 14.59 19.14 -16.09
N LYS A 143 14.33 20.44 -15.94
CA LYS A 143 14.94 21.50 -16.76
C LYS A 143 16.41 21.73 -16.41
N GLU A 144 16.73 21.70 -15.11
CA GLU A 144 18.07 21.89 -14.58
C GLU A 144 18.44 20.65 -13.77
N ARG A 145 19.47 19.93 -14.20
CA ARG A 145 19.85 18.66 -13.55
C ARG A 145 20.36 18.95 -12.13
N PRO A 146 19.77 18.32 -11.09
CA PRO A 146 20.29 18.42 -9.73
C PRO A 146 21.67 17.79 -9.61
N SER A 147 22.43 18.26 -8.62
CA SER A 147 23.70 17.64 -8.25
C SER A 147 23.46 16.18 -7.83
N SER A 148 24.46 15.31 -8.04
CA SER A 148 24.35 13.86 -7.76
C SER A 148 23.82 13.55 -6.35
N HIS A 149 24.20 14.36 -5.36
CA HIS A 149 23.75 14.25 -3.97
C HIS A 149 22.23 14.43 -3.75
N TYR A 150 21.49 14.96 -4.72
CA TYR A 150 20.03 15.20 -4.62
C TYR A 150 19.20 14.29 -5.52
N VAL A 151 19.83 13.46 -6.34
CA VAL A 151 19.11 12.51 -7.20
C VAL A 151 18.24 11.57 -6.37
N PHE A 152 18.66 11.25 -5.15
CA PHE A 152 17.84 10.47 -4.20
C PHE A 152 16.55 11.20 -3.80
N GLU A 153 16.59 12.51 -3.52
CA GLU A 153 15.40 13.28 -3.14
C GLU A 153 14.45 13.46 -4.34
N VAL A 154 14.99 13.53 -5.56
CA VAL A 154 14.18 13.48 -6.79
C VAL A 154 13.49 12.13 -6.92
N ALA A 155 14.24 11.02 -6.77
CA ALA A 155 13.69 9.67 -6.85
C ALA A 155 12.58 9.46 -5.79
N ARG A 156 12.83 9.89 -4.55
CA ARG A 156 11.83 9.90 -3.47
C ARG A 156 10.61 10.73 -3.82
N GLY A 157 10.79 11.95 -4.35
CA GLY A 157 9.68 12.80 -4.77
C GLY A 157 8.75 12.10 -5.75
N TYR A 158 9.31 11.43 -6.77
CA TYR A 158 8.53 10.60 -7.70
C TYR A 158 7.87 9.39 -7.03
N PHE A 159 8.57 8.70 -6.13
CA PHE A 159 8.02 7.57 -5.39
C PHE A 159 6.80 7.98 -4.56
N LEU A 160 6.91 9.05 -3.76
CA LEU A 160 5.82 9.56 -2.93
C LEU A 160 4.65 10.07 -3.76
N LEU A 161 4.92 10.70 -4.91
CA LEU A 161 3.90 11.07 -5.89
C LEU A 161 3.19 9.83 -6.46
N GLY A 162 3.95 8.76 -6.71
CA GLY A 162 3.40 7.46 -7.07
C GLY A 162 2.43 6.91 -6.00
N ILE A 163 2.82 6.94 -4.72
CA ILE A 163 1.93 6.52 -3.61
C ILE A 163 0.66 7.36 -3.59
N PHE A 164 0.78 8.68 -3.73
CA PHE A 164 -0.37 9.59 -3.75
C PHE A 164 -1.35 9.20 -4.87
N ARG A 165 -0.84 8.92 -6.07
CA ARG A 165 -1.64 8.46 -7.22
C ARG A 165 -2.28 7.10 -6.95
N ALA A 166 -1.55 6.16 -6.36
CA ALA A 166 -2.07 4.85 -6.00
C ALA A 166 -3.22 4.96 -4.99
N PHE A 167 -3.15 5.82 -3.98
CA PHE A 167 -4.26 6.04 -3.03
C PHE A 167 -5.51 6.63 -3.67
N ARG A 168 -5.37 7.35 -4.78
CA ARG A 168 -6.50 7.82 -5.59
C ARG A 168 -6.97 6.81 -6.64
N GLY A 169 -6.34 5.63 -6.71
CA GLY A 169 -6.68 4.59 -7.68
C GLY A 169 -6.11 4.82 -9.09
N ASP A 170 -5.27 5.85 -9.28
CA ASP A 170 -4.60 6.13 -10.55
C ASP A 170 -3.32 5.30 -10.70
N MET A 171 -3.51 4.02 -11.01
CA MET A 171 -2.42 3.08 -11.20
C MET A 171 -1.56 3.40 -12.43
N THR A 172 -2.12 4.06 -13.45
CA THR A 172 -1.38 4.47 -14.64
C THR A 172 -0.28 5.47 -14.28
N ARG A 173 -0.62 6.52 -13.53
CA ARG A 173 0.38 7.50 -13.09
C ARG A 173 1.31 6.95 -12.02
N TYR A 174 0.82 6.06 -11.14
CA TYR A 174 1.70 5.30 -10.25
C TYR A 174 2.82 4.58 -11.02
N PHE A 175 2.49 3.78 -12.04
CA PHE A 175 3.50 3.05 -12.81
C PHE A 175 4.47 3.98 -13.56
N LYS A 176 3.98 5.11 -14.10
CA LYS A 176 4.84 6.12 -14.73
C LYS A 176 5.84 6.71 -13.73
N TYR A 177 5.38 7.18 -12.57
CA TYR A 177 6.25 7.78 -11.56
C TYR A 177 7.19 6.77 -10.92
N ARG A 178 6.72 5.53 -10.70
CA ARG A 178 7.54 4.41 -10.28
C ARG A 178 8.70 4.17 -11.25
N ARG A 179 8.43 4.12 -12.56
CA ARG A 179 9.49 3.93 -13.57
C ARG A 179 10.51 5.07 -13.55
N VAL A 180 10.04 6.32 -13.48
CA VAL A 180 10.93 7.50 -13.38
C VAL A 180 11.76 7.47 -12.10
N CYS A 181 11.18 7.06 -10.97
CA CYS A 181 11.89 6.84 -9.72
C CYS A 181 13.03 5.83 -9.90
N LEU A 182 12.76 4.65 -10.46
CA LEU A 182 13.78 3.63 -10.74
C LEU A 182 14.86 4.13 -11.69
N THR A 183 14.51 4.92 -12.71
CA THR A 183 15.51 5.57 -13.58
C THR A 183 16.46 6.45 -12.77
N HIS A 184 15.96 7.26 -11.84
CA HIS A 184 16.82 8.07 -10.98
C HIS A 184 17.67 7.21 -10.02
N LEU A 185 17.10 6.15 -9.44
CA LEU A 185 17.85 5.22 -8.60
C LEU A 185 18.97 4.50 -9.37
N SER A 186 18.78 4.23 -10.66
CA SER A 186 19.80 3.62 -11.52
C SER A 186 21.09 4.45 -11.63
N HIS A 187 21.01 5.75 -11.33
CA HIS A 187 22.14 6.68 -11.38
C HIS A 187 22.82 6.89 -10.02
N LEU A 188 22.31 6.30 -8.95
CA LEU A 188 22.88 6.42 -7.60
C LEU A 188 23.99 5.38 -7.37
N GLU A 189 24.88 5.70 -6.42
CA GLU A 189 25.97 4.81 -6.04
C GLU A 189 25.44 3.47 -5.49
N LYS A 190 26.10 2.38 -5.88
CA LYS A 190 25.78 1.02 -5.42
C LYS A 190 25.94 0.92 -3.90
N GLY A 191 25.00 0.25 -3.24
CA GLY A 191 25.11 -0.12 -1.82
C GLY A 191 24.82 1.02 -0.84
N SER A 192 24.26 2.14 -1.30
CA SER A 192 23.78 3.18 -0.38
C SER A 192 22.59 2.65 0.42
N ARG A 193 22.68 2.71 1.75
CA ARG A 193 21.62 2.29 2.68
C ARG A 193 20.25 2.88 2.31
N ASP A 194 20.25 4.15 1.92
CA ASP A 194 19.03 4.90 1.60
C ASP A 194 18.39 4.41 0.30
N THR A 195 19.21 4.02 -0.67
CA THR A 195 18.76 3.43 -1.94
C THR A 195 18.12 2.07 -1.72
N GLU A 196 18.72 1.23 -0.87
CA GLU A 196 18.15 -0.09 -0.53
C GLU A 196 16.80 0.03 0.17
N LEU A 197 16.65 0.99 1.10
CA LEU A 197 15.37 1.28 1.75
C LEU A 197 14.29 1.69 0.74
N LEU A 198 14.62 2.57 -0.19
CA LEU A 198 13.68 3.03 -1.20
C LEU A 198 13.33 1.94 -2.23
N LEU A 199 14.30 1.10 -2.63
CA LEU A 199 14.03 -0.07 -3.48
C LEU A 199 13.11 -1.08 -2.80
N ALA A 200 13.34 -1.39 -1.53
CA ALA A 200 12.46 -2.28 -0.76
C ALA A 200 11.04 -1.70 -0.61
N ALA A 201 10.93 -0.38 -0.40
CA ALA A 201 9.64 0.31 -0.35
C ALA A 201 8.89 0.23 -1.69
N ILE A 202 9.59 0.39 -2.82
CA ILE A 202 9.05 0.16 -4.17
C ILE A 202 8.59 -1.28 -4.34
N ALA A 203 9.43 -2.27 -3.99
CA ALA A 203 9.09 -3.69 -4.11
C ALA A 203 7.83 -4.06 -3.31
N TYR A 204 7.67 -3.48 -2.12
CA TYR A 204 6.50 -3.70 -1.27
C TYR A 204 5.22 -3.08 -1.86
N LEU A 205 5.27 -1.85 -2.35
CA LEU A 205 4.14 -1.24 -3.07
C LEU A 205 3.83 -1.98 -4.38
N ASP A 206 4.86 -2.41 -5.10
CA ASP A 206 4.73 -3.22 -6.31
C ASP A 206 4.02 -4.55 -6.01
N SER A 207 4.27 -5.18 -4.86
CA SER A 207 3.57 -6.40 -4.45
C SER A 207 2.06 -6.18 -4.26
N TRP A 208 1.65 -4.97 -3.88
CA TRP A 208 0.23 -4.62 -3.79
C TRP A 208 -0.39 -4.39 -5.18
N ALA A 209 0.31 -3.70 -6.07
CA ALA A 209 -0.11 -3.60 -7.47
C ALA A 209 -0.23 -5.00 -8.10
N TYR A 210 0.76 -5.87 -7.85
CA TYR A 210 0.76 -7.27 -8.29
C TYR A 210 -0.47 -8.02 -7.79
N MET A 211 -0.86 -7.85 -6.52
CA MET A 211 -2.09 -8.40 -5.94
C MET A 211 -3.36 -7.86 -6.61
N MET A 212 -3.44 -6.56 -6.87
CA MET A 212 -4.61 -5.92 -7.50
C MET A 212 -4.84 -6.43 -8.92
N TYR A 213 -3.76 -6.62 -9.67
CA TYR A 213 -3.81 -7.15 -11.03
C TYR A 213 -3.71 -8.68 -11.09
N ASN A 214 -3.64 -9.37 -9.95
CA ASN A 214 -3.48 -10.82 -9.83
C ASN A 214 -2.34 -11.37 -10.71
N ALA A 215 -1.16 -10.74 -10.67
CA ALA A 215 0.00 -11.10 -11.49
C ALA A 215 -0.22 -11.02 -13.01
N ASN A 216 -1.32 -10.44 -13.48
CA ASN A 216 -1.65 -10.42 -14.89
C ASN A 216 -1.18 -9.13 -15.56
N GLU A 217 0.01 -9.17 -16.15
CA GLU A 217 0.60 -8.04 -16.85
C GLU A 217 -0.25 -7.52 -18.03
N ARG A 218 -1.08 -8.38 -18.64
CA ARG A 218 -1.96 -7.97 -19.75
C ARG A 218 -3.05 -7.00 -19.31
N LYS A 219 -3.35 -6.94 -18.01
CA LYS A 219 -4.33 -6.00 -17.44
C LYS A 219 -3.72 -4.67 -17.03
N LEU A 220 -2.40 -4.52 -17.17
CA LEU A 220 -1.72 -3.30 -16.77
C LEU A 220 -1.94 -2.19 -17.80
N PRO A 221 -1.96 -0.92 -17.34
CA PRO A 221 -2.00 0.20 -18.25
C PRO A 221 -0.70 0.26 -19.08
N SER A 222 -0.83 0.55 -20.37
CA SER A 222 0.34 0.78 -21.22
C SER A 222 0.96 2.13 -20.87
N ILE A 223 2.24 2.11 -20.47
CA ILE A 223 3.00 3.33 -20.14
C ILE A 223 4.22 3.53 -21.03
N ASP A 224 4.59 2.53 -21.83
CA ASP A 224 5.80 2.53 -22.67
C ASP A 224 5.79 3.64 -23.73
N GLY A 225 4.61 4.02 -24.22
CA GLY A 225 4.45 5.15 -25.14
C GLY A 225 4.67 6.52 -24.50
N THR A 226 4.66 6.62 -23.15
CA THR A 226 4.90 7.87 -22.42
C THR A 226 6.29 7.91 -21.82
N ILE A 227 6.69 6.88 -21.08
CA ILE A 227 7.99 6.80 -20.40
C ILE A 227 8.71 5.56 -20.94
N PRO A 228 9.80 5.71 -21.71
CA PRO A 228 10.49 4.57 -22.30
C PRO A 228 11.11 3.68 -21.22
N ALA A 229 11.38 2.43 -21.59
CA ALA A 229 12.09 1.48 -20.73
C ALA A 229 13.48 2.00 -20.35
N VAL A 230 13.94 1.67 -19.14
CA VAL A 230 15.29 2.01 -18.68
C VAL A 230 16.31 1.22 -19.51
N ALA A 231 17.24 1.91 -20.15
CA ALA A 231 18.26 1.27 -20.99
C ALA A 231 19.11 0.28 -20.18
N SER A 232 19.42 -0.87 -20.78
CA SER A 232 20.29 -1.88 -20.19
C SER A 232 21.71 -1.31 -19.99
N ALA A 233 22.09 -1.10 -18.73
CA ALA A 233 23.32 -0.38 -18.37
C ALA A 233 24.40 -1.26 -17.72
N CYS A 234 24.14 -2.54 -17.46
CA CYS A 234 25.07 -3.41 -16.73
C CYS A 234 25.22 -4.81 -17.34
N GLY A 235 26.47 -5.31 -17.31
CA GLY A 235 26.78 -6.72 -17.52
C GLY A 235 26.59 -7.53 -16.22
N PRO A 236 26.49 -8.87 -16.30
CA PRO A 236 26.10 -9.71 -15.17
C PRO A 236 27.14 -9.71 -14.03
N SER A 237 26.66 -9.57 -12.79
CA SER A 237 27.40 -9.73 -11.54
C SER A 237 27.48 -11.21 -11.10
N MET A 238 28.21 -11.50 -10.00
CA MET A 238 28.36 -12.87 -9.49
C MET A 238 27.10 -13.42 -8.81
N MET A 239 26.31 -12.58 -8.12
CA MET A 239 25.00 -12.98 -7.55
C MET A 239 23.96 -13.23 -8.65
N ASP A 240 24.07 -12.52 -9.78
CA ASP A 240 23.22 -12.70 -10.96
C ASP A 240 23.27 -14.15 -11.48
N ARG A 241 24.29 -14.93 -11.11
CA ARG A 241 24.41 -16.33 -11.56
C ARG A 241 23.60 -17.34 -10.76
N GLN A 242 23.33 -17.09 -9.47
CA GLN A 242 22.59 -18.05 -8.64
C GLN A 242 21.08 -17.87 -8.82
N PHE A 243 20.59 -16.63 -8.72
CA PHE A 243 19.16 -16.32 -8.71
C PHE A 243 18.66 -15.59 -9.97
N ASP A 244 19.51 -15.39 -10.99
CA ASP A 244 19.20 -14.65 -12.22
C ASP A 244 18.60 -13.25 -11.94
N VAL A 245 19.12 -12.59 -10.89
CA VAL A 245 18.69 -11.25 -10.48
C VAL A 245 19.87 -10.35 -10.18
N GLY A 246 19.85 -9.14 -10.73
CA GLY A 246 20.80 -8.10 -10.39
C GLY A 246 20.48 -7.47 -9.04
N ASN A 247 21.49 -7.31 -8.18
CA ASN A 247 21.35 -6.66 -6.88
C ASN A 247 21.75 -5.17 -6.86
N VAL A 248 22.00 -4.60 -8.04
CA VAL A 248 22.37 -3.18 -8.19
C VAL A 248 21.15 -2.41 -8.70
N PRO A 249 20.86 -1.20 -8.19
CA PRO A 249 19.71 -0.40 -8.63
C PRO A 249 19.60 -0.27 -10.15
N ALA A 250 20.73 -0.05 -10.84
CA ALA A 250 20.77 0.03 -12.30
C ALA A 250 20.35 -1.27 -13.00
N SER A 251 20.78 -2.42 -12.48
CA SER A 251 20.38 -3.72 -13.01
C SER A 251 18.90 -4.00 -12.74
N ILE A 252 18.41 -3.68 -11.55
CA ILE A 252 17.00 -3.86 -11.18
C ILE A 252 16.10 -3.01 -12.07
N ALA A 253 16.44 -1.73 -12.25
CA ALA A 253 15.67 -0.77 -13.03
C ALA A 253 15.64 -1.10 -14.53
N SER A 254 16.74 -1.62 -15.08
CA SER A 254 16.86 -1.96 -16.50
C SER A 254 16.49 -3.39 -16.85
N ASP A 255 16.17 -4.23 -15.87
CA ASP A 255 15.68 -5.58 -16.11
C ASP A 255 14.34 -5.53 -16.86
N PRO A 256 14.20 -6.22 -18.02
CA PRO A 256 12.93 -6.33 -18.73
C PRO A 256 11.81 -6.93 -17.88
N LYS A 257 12.12 -7.78 -16.91
CA LYS A 257 11.14 -8.34 -15.96
C LYS A 257 10.59 -7.25 -15.04
N ASN A 258 11.35 -6.20 -14.73
CA ASN A 258 10.97 -5.21 -13.72
C ASN A 258 10.28 -3.94 -14.28
N GLN A 259 9.88 -3.96 -15.55
CA GLN A 259 9.37 -2.77 -16.25
C GLN A 259 8.10 -2.18 -15.64
N MET A 260 7.24 -3.02 -15.06
CA MET A 260 5.99 -2.58 -14.43
C MET A 260 6.02 -2.69 -12.91
N TRP A 261 6.54 -3.80 -12.38
CA TRP A 261 6.76 -4.06 -10.95
C TRP A 261 8.02 -4.87 -10.75
N ILE A 262 8.64 -4.80 -9.56
CA ILE A 262 9.76 -5.67 -9.20
C ILE A 262 9.22 -7.09 -9.01
N GLN A 263 9.80 -8.04 -9.73
CA GLN A 263 9.42 -9.45 -9.69
C GLN A 263 10.61 -10.38 -9.89
N GLY A 264 10.41 -11.68 -9.70
CA GLY A 264 11.50 -12.64 -9.58
C GLY A 264 12.01 -12.71 -8.14
N ALA A 265 13.27 -13.15 -8.00
CA ALA A 265 13.95 -13.22 -6.71
C ALA A 265 14.11 -11.81 -6.10
N PRO A 266 13.98 -11.66 -4.76
CA PRO A 266 13.99 -10.35 -4.10
C PRO A 266 15.42 -9.77 -3.98
N PRO A 267 15.77 -8.72 -4.77
CA PRO A 267 17.16 -8.30 -4.91
C PRO A 267 17.74 -7.64 -3.66
N VAL A 268 16.94 -6.90 -2.88
CA VAL A 268 17.37 -6.24 -1.65
C VAL A 268 17.52 -7.26 -0.53
N TYR A 269 16.60 -8.23 -0.43
CA TYR A 269 16.71 -9.33 0.54
C TYR A 269 18.01 -10.13 0.37
N LEU A 270 18.36 -10.45 -0.88
CA LEU A 270 19.55 -11.22 -1.23
C LEU A 270 20.86 -10.43 -1.02
N ASN A 271 20.77 -9.10 -0.92
CA ASN A 271 21.90 -8.27 -0.53
C ASN A 271 22.13 -8.30 0.99
N ASN A 272 23.09 -9.09 1.45
CA ASN A 272 23.44 -9.20 2.87
C ASN A 272 23.96 -7.88 3.50
N GLU A 273 24.37 -6.90 2.68
CA GLU A 273 24.81 -5.58 3.16
C GLU A 273 23.65 -4.60 3.34
N ALA A 274 22.46 -4.93 2.82
CA ALA A 274 21.28 -4.08 2.94
C ALA A 274 20.74 -4.05 4.39
N PRO A 275 20.08 -2.96 4.81
CA PRO A 275 19.50 -2.85 6.15
C PRO A 275 18.47 -3.95 6.43
N LEU A 276 18.44 -4.46 7.67
CA LEU A 276 17.53 -5.54 8.09
C LEU A 276 16.06 -5.24 7.75
N ALA A 277 15.59 -4.01 8.02
CA ALA A 277 14.23 -3.58 7.71
C ALA A 277 13.94 -3.61 6.19
N ALA A 278 14.89 -3.15 5.36
CA ALA A 278 14.76 -3.19 3.90
C ALA A 278 14.70 -4.63 3.38
N ARG A 279 15.60 -5.48 3.88
CA ARG A 279 15.65 -6.91 3.54
C ARG A 279 14.36 -7.63 3.94
N SER A 280 13.85 -7.35 5.14
CA SER A 280 12.57 -7.89 5.60
C SER A 280 11.42 -7.48 4.68
N LEU A 281 11.38 -6.21 4.28
CA LEU A 281 10.28 -5.68 3.49
C LEU A 281 10.27 -6.24 2.06
N ASP A 282 11.45 -6.40 1.45
CA ASP A 282 11.59 -7.02 0.12
C ASP A 282 11.33 -8.54 0.15
N ALA A 283 11.75 -9.24 1.21
CA ALA A 283 11.37 -10.63 1.46
C ALA A 283 9.85 -10.81 1.57
N LEU A 284 9.19 -9.94 2.33
CA LEU A 284 7.73 -9.95 2.47
C LEU A 284 7.04 -9.64 1.13
N ALA A 285 7.56 -8.69 0.36
CA ALA A 285 7.07 -8.39 -0.99
C ALA A 285 7.15 -9.63 -1.91
N CYS A 286 8.26 -10.37 -1.87
CA CYS A 286 8.40 -11.64 -2.58
C CYS A 286 7.37 -12.67 -2.13
N ALA A 287 7.22 -12.87 -0.82
CA ALA A 287 6.26 -13.81 -0.27
C ALA A 287 4.82 -13.50 -0.71
N VAL A 288 4.45 -12.21 -0.74
CA VAL A 288 3.14 -11.75 -1.21
C VAL A 288 2.93 -12.08 -2.69
N ARG A 289 3.91 -11.81 -3.56
CA ARG A 289 3.85 -12.19 -4.98
C ARG A 289 3.72 -13.70 -5.14
N SER A 290 4.54 -14.48 -4.43
CA SER A 290 4.50 -15.94 -4.43
C SER A 290 3.15 -16.50 -3.97
N CYS A 291 2.56 -15.95 -2.91
CA CYS A 291 1.21 -16.32 -2.46
C CYS A 291 0.15 -15.97 -3.51
N CYS A 292 0.30 -14.84 -4.21
CA CYS A 292 -0.61 -14.47 -5.28
C CYS A 292 -0.52 -15.45 -6.47
N ASP A 293 0.69 -15.86 -6.85
CA ASP A 293 0.92 -16.85 -7.92
C ASP A 293 0.35 -18.22 -7.53
N GLN A 294 0.60 -18.68 -6.30
CA GLN A 294 0.01 -19.92 -5.79
C GLN A 294 -1.53 -19.86 -5.78
N ALA A 295 -2.11 -18.75 -5.35
CA ALA A 295 -3.56 -18.56 -5.37
C ALA A 295 -4.09 -18.61 -6.81
N ASN A 296 -3.45 -17.93 -7.76
CA ASN A 296 -3.81 -17.99 -9.18
C ASN A 296 -3.86 -19.42 -9.71
N SER A 297 -2.80 -20.21 -9.46
CA SER A 297 -2.73 -21.61 -9.88
C SER A 297 -3.84 -22.45 -9.24
N ARG A 298 -4.12 -22.26 -7.94
CA ARG A 298 -5.21 -22.95 -7.24
C ARG A 298 -6.58 -22.61 -7.85
N PHE A 299 -6.88 -21.32 -8.07
CA PHE A 299 -8.15 -20.90 -8.66
C PHE A 299 -8.32 -21.37 -10.11
N ALA A 300 -7.24 -21.47 -10.89
CA ALA A 300 -7.28 -22.07 -12.21
C ALA A 300 -7.71 -23.55 -12.15
N THR A 301 -7.08 -24.35 -11.28
CA THR A 301 -7.44 -25.76 -11.05
C THR A 301 -8.87 -25.93 -10.54
N LEU A 302 -9.31 -25.07 -9.62
CA LEU A 302 -10.68 -25.06 -9.10
C LEU A 302 -11.70 -24.79 -10.21
N SER A 303 -11.41 -23.84 -11.10
CA SER A 303 -12.31 -23.48 -12.20
C SER A 303 -12.45 -24.62 -13.20
N LYS A 304 -11.35 -25.30 -13.54
CA LYS A 304 -11.35 -26.47 -14.42
C LYS A 304 -12.13 -27.65 -13.84
N SER A 305 -12.08 -27.86 -12.53
CA SER A 305 -12.80 -28.96 -11.88
C SER A 305 -14.31 -28.68 -11.74
N ALA A 306 -14.72 -27.41 -11.64
CA ALA A 306 -16.13 -27.03 -11.50
C ALA A 306 -16.93 -27.12 -12.82
N ASP A 307 -16.31 -26.81 -13.96
CA ASP A 307 -16.95 -26.94 -15.29
C ASP A 307 -15.89 -27.19 -16.38
N PRO A 308 -15.73 -28.45 -16.85
CA PRO A 308 -14.78 -28.80 -17.90
C PRO A 308 -15.05 -28.10 -19.24
N SER A 309 -16.29 -27.64 -19.47
CA SER A 309 -16.72 -26.97 -20.71
C SER A 309 -16.62 -25.45 -20.65
N ALA A 310 -16.56 -24.85 -19.45
CA ALA A 310 -16.36 -23.41 -19.29
C ALA A 310 -14.92 -22.96 -19.51
N ALA A 311 -13.95 -23.88 -19.61
CA ALA A 311 -12.55 -23.59 -19.88
C ALA A 311 -12.37 -22.71 -21.14
N GLU A 312 -13.19 -22.88 -22.18
CA GLU A 312 -13.11 -22.12 -23.44
C GLU A 312 -13.77 -20.72 -23.36
N SER A 313 -14.53 -20.42 -22.30
CA SER A 313 -15.24 -19.13 -22.12
C SER A 313 -14.63 -18.23 -21.04
N ILE A 314 -13.78 -18.80 -20.18
CA ILE A 314 -13.11 -18.12 -19.05
C ILE A 314 -11.67 -17.67 -19.41
N ASP A 315 -11.21 -17.95 -20.63
CA ASP A 315 -9.90 -17.58 -21.20
C ASP A 315 -9.56 -16.07 -21.16
N ALA A 316 -10.53 -15.20 -20.83
CA ALA A 316 -10.29 -13.77 -20.70
C ALA A 316 -9.81 -13.32 -19.30
N GLU A 317 -10.03 -14.09 -18.22
CA GLU A 317 -9.81 -13.58 -16.85
C GLU A 317 -8.91 -14.41 -15.94
N ILE A 318 -8.80 -15.72 -16.19
CA ILE A 318 -7.83 -16.56 -15.51
C ILE A 318 -6.58 -16.58 -16.40
N PRO A 319 -5.40 -16.17 -15.90
CA PRO A 319 -4.16 -16.41 -16.60
C PRO A 319 -4.15 -17.88 -17.01
N ASP A 320 -4.04 -18.14 -18.31
CA ASP A 320 -3.79 -19.47 -18.84
C ASP A 320 -2.69 -20.14 -17.99
N GLU A 321 -2.74 -21.47 -17.81
CA GLU A 321 -1.76 -22.24 -17.02
C GLU A 321 -0.30 -21.97 -17.44
N SER A 322 -0.11 -21.31 -18.59
CA SER A 322 1.12 -20.91 -19.22
C SER A 322 1.77 -19.60 -18.72
N ILE A 323 1.13 -18.76 -17.90
CA ILE A 323 1.82 -17.55 -17.37
C ILE A 323 2.62 -17.91 -16.12
N THR A 324 3.71 -18.67 -16.31
CA THR A 324 4.75 -18.78 -15.30
C THR A 324 5.38 -17.39 -15.14
N THR A 325 5.10 -16.75 -14.02
CA THR A 325 5.67 -15.43 -13.72
C THR A 325 7.16 -15.57 -13.43
N PRO A 326 7.96 -14.50 -13.61
CA PRO A 326 9.34 -14.47 -13.14
C PRO A 326 9.49 -14.84 -11.66
N THR A 327 8.55 -14.39 -10.80
CA THR A 327 8.55 -14.75 -9.37
C THR A 327 8.32 -16.24 -9.19
N SER A 328 7.28 -16.82 -9.81
CA SER A 328 7.00 -18.26 -9.74
C SER A 328 8.19 -19.08 -10.25
N SER A 329 8.85 -18.65 -11.32
CA SER A 329 10.04 -19.31 -11.87
C SER A 329 11.20 -19.32 -10.87
N ALA A 330 11.49 -18.17 -10.24
CA ALA A 330 12.56 -18.05 -9.26
C ALA A 330 12.28 -18.90 -8.01
N VAL A 331 11.03 -18.92 -7.53
CA VAL A 331 10.61 -19.74 -6.39
C VAL A 331 10.74 -21.23 -6.70
N MET A 332 10.30 -21.67 -7.88
CA MET A 332 10.43 -23.09 -8.26
C MET A 332 11.89 -23.52 -8.42
N ALA A 333 12.77 -22.63 -8.85
CA ALA A 333 14.21 -22.92 -8.97
C ALA A 333 14.93 -22.99 -7.60
N HIS A 334 14.37 -22.34 -6.57
CA HIS A 334 14.98 -22.20 -5.25
C HIS A 334 13.94 -22.38 -4.13
N GLU A 335 13.13 -23.44 -4.22
CA GLU A 335 11.95 -23.64 -3.35
C GLU A 335 12.33 -23.65 -1.86
N ASP A 336 13.47 -24.28 -1.53
CA ASP A 336 14.01 -24.36 -0.17
C ASP A 336 14.33 -22.99 0.45
N GLU A 337 14.57 -21.95 -0.36
CA GLU A 337 14.93 -20.61 0.12
C GLU A 337 13.81 -19.59 -0.10
N LEU A 338 13.19 -19.61 -1.28
CA LEU A 338 12.30 -18.55 -1.76
C LEU A 338 10.80 -18.89 -1.67
N CYS A 339 10.42 -20.07 -1.16
CA CYS A 339 8.99 -20.34 -0.95
C CYS A 339 8.37 -19.30 0.00
N SER A 340 7.07 -19.05 -0.16
CA SER A 340 6.37 -17.98 0.58
C SER A 340 6.49 -18.15 2.11
N ARG A 341 6.45 -19.38 2.62
CA ARG A 341 6.63 -19.70 4.04
C ARG A 341 8.02 -19.28 4.53
N ASN A 342 9.08 -19.72 3.85
CA ASN A 342 10.46 -19.39 4.23
C ASN A 342 10.73 -17.89 4.09
N MET A 343 10.11 -17.23 3.11
CA MET A 343 10.25 -15.80 2.93
C MET A 343 9.57 -14.98 4.03
N VAL A 344 8.37 -15.39 4.46
CA VAL A 344 7.70 -14.76 5.61
C VAL A 344 8.50 -15.00 6.89
N LEU A 345 9.02 -16.21 7.11
CA LEU A 345 9.85 -16.53 8.28
C LEU A 345 11.15 -15.72 8.32
N SER A 346 11.80 -15.56 7.17
CA SER A 346 13.02 -14.75 7.02
C SER A 346 12.72 -13.27 7.28
N ALA A 347 11.64 -12.74 6.69
CA ALA A 347 11.19 -11.37 6.91
C ALA A 347 10.88 -11.12 8.40
N PHE A 348 10.12 -12.01 9.02
CA PHE A 348 9.80 -11.97 10.45
C PHE A 348 11.05 -11.92 11.32
N THR A 349 12.01 -12.83 11.09
CA THR A 349 13.26 -12.88 11.84
C THR A 349 14.07 -11.59 11.68
N LEU A 350 14.20 -11.08 10.45
CA LEU A 350 14.94 -9.86 10.16
C LEU A 350 14.32 -8.63 10.83
N LEU A 351 12.99 -8.52 10.81
CA LEU A 351 12.28 -7.38 11.40
C LEU A 351 12.30 -7.41 12.92
N GLN A 352 12.20 -8.59 13.54
CA GLN A 352 12.39 -8.74 14.99
C GLN A 352 13.81 -8.36 15.43
N GLN A 353 14.84 -8.77 14.67
CA GLN A 353 16.22 -8.37 14.95
C GLN A 353 16.40 -6.85 14.83
N HIS A 354 15.75 -6.23 13.84
CA HIS A 354 15.74 -4.78 13.70
C HIS A 354 15.06 -4.08 14.88
N GLU A 355 13.88 -4.53 15.29
CA GLU A 355 13.13 -3.98 16.42
C GLU A 355 13.91 -4.12 17.74
N ALA A 356 14.50 -5.29 17.99
CA ALA A 356 15.31 -5.56 19.18
C ALA A 356 16.60 -4.71 19.25
N GLY A 357 17.15 -4.34 18.09
CA GLY A 357 18.31 -3.44 18.01
C GLY A 357 17.97 -1.96 18.14
N SER A 358 16.69 -1.59 18.12
CA SER A 358 16.25 -0.19 18.20
C SER A 358 16.07 0.25 19.65
N THR A 359 16.67 1.38 20.03
CA THR A 359 16.53 1.98 21.36
C THR A 359 15.39 3.00 21.46
N THR A 360 14.70 3.28 20.35
CA THR A 360 13.59 4.24 20.30
C THR A 360 12.27 3.59 20.71
N GLN A 361 11.23 4.41 20.88
CA GLN A 361 9.85 3.90 21.03
C GLN A 361 9.52 2.87 19.96
N ARG A 362 8.73 1.87 20.35
CA ARG A 362 8.27 0.79 19.50
C ARG A 362 7.52 1.35 18.29
N ASN A 363 8.01 1.03 17.10
CA ASN A 363 7.38 1.38 15.83
C ASN A 363 6.15 0.49 15.63
N GLN A 364 4.95 1.08 15.70
CA GLN A 364 3.67 0.38 15.65
C GLN A 364 3.42 -0.22 14.28
N GLY A 365 3.88 0.44 13.21
CA GLY A 365 3.80 -0.07 11.84
C GLY A 365 4.59 -1.35 11.62
N GLN A 366 5.83 -1.41 12.10
CA GLN A 366 6.66 -2.61 12.05
C GLN A 366 6.11 -3.70 12.97
N HIS A 367 5.66 -3.33 14.18
CA HIS A 367 5.05 -4.29 15.10
C HIS A 367 3.80 -4.95 14.51
N LEU A 368 2.93 -4.18 13.85
CA LEU A 368 1.76 -4.69 13.13
C LEU A 368 2.16 -5.76 12.11
N ILE A 369 3.21 -5.51 11.33
CA ILE A 369 3.70 -6.44 10.31
C ILE A 369 4.33 -7.69 10.94
N ILE A 370 5.07 -7.56 12.04
CA ILE A 370 5.59 -8.70 12.82
C ILE A 370 4.44 -9.60 13.27
N SER A 371 3.44 -9.03 13.95
CA SER A 371 2.29 -9.80 14.46
C SER A 371 1.49 -10.45 13.33
N ALA A 372 1.37 -9.78 12.18
CA ALA A 372 0.67 -10.34 11.02
C ALA A 372 1.44 -11.50 10.38
N MET A 373 2.77 -11.41 10.26
CA MET A 373 3.58 -12.51 9.77
C MET A 373 3.49 -13.73 10.69
N ASP A 374 3.58 -13.52 12.01
CA ASP A 374 3.44 -14.57 13.02
C ASP A 374 2.08 -15.28 12.92
N ALA A 375 1.00 -14.50 12.85
CA ALA A 375 -0.36 -15.02 12.70
C ALA A 375 -0.57 -15.87 11.42
N PHE A 376 0.19 -15.60 10.35
CA PHE A 376 0.04 -16.31 9.07
C PHE A 376 1.02 -17.48 8.88
N LEU A 377 2.07 -17.59 9.71
CA LEU A 377 3.05 -18.68 9.66
C LEU A 377 2.55 -19.97 10.35
N ASP A 378 1.75 -19.84 11.41
CA ASP A 378 1.43 -20.92 12.35
C ASP A 378 0.47 -22.02 11.83
N GLY A 379 0.11 -22.02 10.55
CA GLY A 379 -0.80 -23.01 9.94
C GLY A 379 -0.11 -24.23 9.28
N GLY A 380 1.16 -24.51 9.59
CA GLY A 380 2.01 -25.31 8.69
C GLY A 380 2.50 -26.68 9.11
N ASP A 381 2.54 -27.08 10.39
CA ASP A 381 3.23 -28.33 10.77
C ASP A 381 2.45 -29.24 11.75
N GLU A 382 2.16 -30.43 11.20
CA GLU A 382 2.27 -31.80 11.73
C GLU A 382 1.17 -32.45 12.57
N ASP A 383 0.33 -31.72 13.30
CA ASP A 383 -0.79 -32.37 13.98
C ASP A 383 -2.10 -32.13 13.23
N ASN A 384 -2.69 -33.20 12.70
CA ASN A 384 -4.02 -33.25 12.06
C ASN A 384 -5.19 -32.78 12.97
N SER A 385 -4.91 -32.05 14.06
CA SER A 385 -5.87 -31.51 15.01
C SER A 385 -6.60 -30.27 14.50
N GLY A 386 -6.17 -29.67 13.38
CA GLY A 386 -6.93 -28.67 12.62
C GLY A 386 -7.56 -27.56 13.47
N GLY A 387 -6.81 -26.54 13.84
CA GLY A 387 -7.31 -25.42 14.65
C GLY A 387 -6.30 -24.28 14.78
N PHE A 388 -6.75 -23.16 15.35
CA PHE A 388 -5.87 -22.03 15.67
C PHE A 388 -5.08 -22.32 16.96
N THR A 389 -3.78 -22.05 16.95
CA THR A 389 -2.95 -22.12 18.17
C THR A 389 -3.19 -20.89 19.06
N ASP A 390 -2.93 -20.98 20.36
CA ASP A 390 -3.03 -19.82 21.27
C ASP A 390 -2.13 -18.66 20.80
N ALA A 391 -0.92 -18.98 20.31
CA ALA A 391 0.01 -17.98 19.76
C ALA A 391 -0.60 -17.28 18.54
N GLN A 392 -1.19 -18.04 17.61
CA GLN A 392 -1.86 -17.50 16.44
C GLN A 392 -3.06 -16.61 16.83
N ILE A 393 -3.86 -17.01 17.81
CA ILE A 393 -4.98 -16.19 18.32
C ILE A 393 -4.46 -14.86 18.87
N GLN A 394 -3.42 -14.89 19.71
CA GLN A 394 -2.81 -13.68 20.28
C GLN A 394 -2.23 -12.78 19.20
N SER A 395 -1.60 -13.34 18.18
CA SER A 395 -1.05 -12.57 17.06
C SER A 395 -2.15 -11.95 16.19
N LEU A 396 -3.28 -12.64 15.97
CA LEU A 396 -4.45 -12.07 15.29
C LEU A 396 -5.09 -10.92 16.09
N LEU A 397 -5.24 -11.10 17.41
CA LEU A 397 -5.73 -10.06 18.30
C LEU A 397 -4.77 -8.86 18.33
N SER A 398 -3.45 -9.11 18.38
CA SER A 398 -2.43 -8.06 18.32
C SER A 398 -2.54 -7.22 17.05
N VAL A 399 -2.66 -7.86 15.87
CA VAL A 399 -2.86 -7.14 14.59
C VAL A 399 -4.08 -6.23 14.66
N CYS A 400 -5.22 -6.76 15.13
CA CYS A 400 -6.47 -6.00 15.17
C CYS A 400 -6.41 -4.86 16.20
N ASN A 401 -5.87 -5.12 17.39
CA ASN A 401 -5.74 -4.13 18.47
C ASN A 401 -4.78 -3.00 18.09
N THR A 402 -3.64 -3.31 17.48
CA THR A 402 -2.70 -2.28 17.01
C THR A 402 -3.37 -1.29 16.05
N VAL A 403 -4.24 -1.77 15.14
CA VAL A 403 -4.99 -0.92 14.21
C VAL A 403 -6.14 -0.18 14.89
N ILE A 404 -6.80 -0.79 15.88
CA ILE A 404 -7.82 -0.11 16.68
C ILE A 404 -7.20 1.08 17.42
N GLU A 405 -6.01 0.90 17.99
CA GLU A 405 -5.26 1.94 18.69
C GLU A 405 -4.66 2.98 17.73
N ASN A 406 -4.20 2.54 16.55
CA ASN A 406 -3.54 3.38 15.55
C ASN A 406 -4.21 3.23 14.16
N PRO A 407 -5.41 3.82 13.95
CA PRO A 407 -6.15 3.68 12.70
C PRO A 407 -5.42 4.19 11.44
N LEU A 408 -4.47 5.11 11.62
CA LEU A 408 -3.67 5.67 10.52
C LEU A 408 -2.84 4.60 9.82
N LEU A 409 -2.53 3.48 10.49
CA LEU A 409 -1.80 2.35 9.90
C LEU A 409 -2.56 1.69 8.74
N LEU A 410 -3.89 1.90 8.63
CA LEU A 410 -4.66 1.45 7.46
C LEU A 410 -4.29 2.20 6.17
N HIS A 411 -3.68 3.38 6.28
CA HIS A 411 -3.15 4.13 5.14
C HIS A 411 -1.71 3.72 4.78
N HIS A 412 -1.15 2.69 5.40
CA HIS A 412 0.14 2.15 4.98
C HIS A 412 0.08 1.76 3.50
N GLY A 413 1.08 2.20 2.73
CA GLY A 413 1.25 1.72 1.37
C GLY A 413 1.46 0.21 1.33
N GLY A 414 1.19 -0.40 0.17
CA GLY A 414 1.42 -1.83 -0.03
C GLY A 414 0.29 -2.73 0.52
N PRO A 415 0.56 -4.02 0.77
CA PRO A 415 -0.46 -5.02 1.15
C PRO A 415 -0.97 -4.92 2.59
N THR A 416 -0.52 -3.95 3.39
CA THR A 416 -0.82 -3.85 4.84
C THR A 416 -2.31 -3.85 5.15
N TYR A 417 -3.11 -3.03 4.47
CA TYR A 417 -4.57 -3.01 4.64
C TYR A 417 -5.22 -4.39 4.35
N HIS A 418 -4.70 -5.11 3.36
CA HIS A 418 -5.16 -6.46 3.03
C HIS A 418 -4.79 -7.47 4.12
N MET A 419 -3.61 -7.35 4.72
CA MET A 419 -3.18 -8.20 5.84
C MET A 419 -4.11 -8.01 7.06
N VAL A 420 -4.43 -6.78 7.43
CA VAL A 420 -5.36 -6.48 8.54
C VAL A 420 -6.76 -7.03 8.23
N SER A 421 -7.24 -6.86 7.00
CA SER A 421 -8.53 -7.41 6.58
C SER A 421 -8.55 -8.93 6.65
N ASN A 422 -7.47 -9.60 6.24
CA ASN A 422 -7.34 -11.05 6.31
C ASN A 422 -7.30 -11.53 7.77
N ALA A 423 -6.63 -10.81 8.67
CA ALA A 423 -6.65 -11.12 10.10
C ALA A 423 -8.07 -11.05 10.68
N ALA A 424 -8.86 -10.03 10.32
CA ALA A 424 -10.27 -9.94 10.74
C ALA A 424 -11.14 -11.09 10.19
N ILE A 425 -10.86 -11.57 8.96
CA ILE A 425 -11.52 -12.77 8.41
C ILE A 425 -11.10 -14.04 9.18
N LEU A 426 -9.85 -14.16 9.59
CA LEU A 426 -9.40 -15.28 10.43
C LEU A 426 -10.06 -15.27 11.81
N LEU A 427 -10.29 -14.10 12.41
CA LEU A 427 -11.12 -14.00 13.63
C LEU A 427 -12.56 -14.49 13.40
N CYS A 428 -13.13 -14.31 12.20
CA CYS A 428 -14.44 -14.89 11.86
C CYS A 428 -14.42 -16.42 11.89
N HIS A 429 -13.40 -17.03 11.28
CA HIS A 429 -13.22 -18.48 11.31
C HIS A 429 -13.02 -19.00 12.73
N LEU A 430 -12.22 -18.31 13.54
CA LEU A 430 -12.00 -18.65 14.95
C LEU A 430 -13.32 -18.61 15.73
N MET A 431 -14.11 -17.54 15.64
CA MET A 431 -15.42 -17.45 16.30
C MET A 431 -16.38 -18.53 15.83
N ASN A 432 -16.41 -18.84 14.53
CA ASN A 432 -17.24 -19.93 14.00
C ASN A 432 -16.83 -21.29 14.56
N GLY A 433 -15.53 -21.55 14.67
CA GLY A 433 -15.00 -22.76 15.31
C GLY A 433 -15.41 -22.88 16.78
N MET A 434 -15.19 -21.81 17.56
CA MET A 434 -15.60 -21.76 18.97
C MET A 434 -17.12 -21.93 19.14
N HIS A 435 -17.93 -21.26 18.32
CA HIS A 435 -19.39 -21.37 18.34
C HIS A 435 -19.86 -22.80 18.04
N ALA A 436 -19.27 -23.47 17.04
CA ALA A 436 -19.61 -24.86 16.73
C ALA A 436 -19.27 -25.81 17.89
N MET A 437 -18.15 -25.59 18.59
CA MET A 437 -17.69 -26.45 19.69
C MET A 437 -18.48 -26.27 20.99
N GLN A 438 -19.03 -25.07 21.26
CA GLN A 438 -19.87 -24.79 22.46
C GLN A 438 -21.07 -25.76 22.59
N SER A 439 -21.50 -26.38 21.49
CA SER A 439 -22.56 -27.39 21.47
C SER A 439 -22.17 -28.76 22.03
N THR A 440 -20.88 -29.05 22.28
CA THR A 440 -20.39 -30.44 22.46
C THR A 440 -19.70 -30.78 23.80
N SER A 441 -19.18 -29.82 24.59
CA SER A 441 -18.47 -30.17 25.86
C SER A 441 -18.67 -29.14 27.00
N PRO A 442 -18.90 -29.58 28.26
CA PRO A 442 -19.10 -28.69 29.41
C PRO A 442 -17.84 -28.35 30.23
N ALA A 443 -16.69 -28.98 29.99
CA ALA A 443 -15.56 -28.96 30.94
C ALA A 443 -14.67 -27.69 30.92
N ASN A 444 -14.68 -26.90 29.84
CA ASN A 444 -13.80 -25.72 29.66
C ASN A 444 -14.54 -24.40 29.35
N ARG A 445 -15.85 -24.34 29.62
CA ARG A 445 -16.73 -23.27 29.11
C ARG A 445 -16.37 -21.84 29.55
N GLU A 446 -15.86 -21.62 30.76
CA GLU A 446 -15.62 -20.26 31.26
C GLU A 446 -14.42 -19.58 30.56
N MET A 447 -13.33 -20.31 30.37
CA MET A 447 -12.13 -19.80 29.69
C MET A 447 -12.41 -19.59 28.20
N GLU A 448 -13.05 -20.56 27.54
CA GLU A 448 -13.45 -20.45 26.14
C GLU A 448 -14.45 -19.31 25.92
N ALA A 449 -15.37 -19.08 26.87
CA ALA A 449 -16.29 -17.94 26.80
C ALA A 449 -15.55 -16.60 26.94
N ALA A 450 -14.58 -16.49 27.85
CA ALA A 450 -13.80 -15.26 28.01
C ALA A 450 -13.01 -14.92 26.73
N VAL A 451 -12.34 -15.91 26.12
CA VAL A 451 -11.62 -15.73 24.85
C VAL A 451 -12.60 -15.39 23.71
N PHE A 452 -13.76 -16.03 23.67
CA PHE A 452 -14.80 -15.72 22.67
C PHE A 452 -15.26 -14.26 22.77
N GLU A 453 -15.53 -13.77 23.97
CA GLU A 453 -15.95 -12.37 24.20
C GLU A 453 -14.85 -11.37 23.82
N GLU A 454 -13.58 -11.65 24.18
CA GLU A 454 -12.44 -10.81 23.78
C GLU A 454 -12.28 -10.75 22.26
N VAL A 455 -12.36 -11.90 21.59
CA VAL A 455 -12.30 -12.00 20.13
C VAL A 455 -13.48 -11.26 19.49
N LEU A 456 -14.69 -11.40 20.04
CA LEU A 456 -15.88 -10.73 19.53
C LEU A 456 -15.78 -9.21 19.65
N ASP A 457 -15.36 -8.68 20.80
CA ASP A 457 -15.21 -7.23 21.01
C ASP A 457 -14.15 -6.62 20.09
N THR A 458 -13.00 -7.30 20.00
CA THR A 458 -11.91 -6.94 19.07
C THR A 458 -12.41 -6.96 17.62
N PHE A 459 -13.11 -8.03 17.23
CA PHE A 459 -13.67 -8.18 15.89
C PHE A 459 -14.68 -7.07 15.55
N LEU A 460 -15.61 -6.75 16.46
CA LEU A 460 -16.60 -5.69 16.23
C LEU A 460 -15.94 -4.31 16.05
N SER A 461 -14.91 -4.04 16.85
CA SER A 461 -14.14 -2.80 16.79
C SER A 461 -13.36 -2.66 15.47
N VAL A 462 -12.56 -3.68 15.11
CA VAL A 462 -11.79 -3.65 13.86
C VAL A 462 -12.70 -3.67 12.63
N ARG A 463 -13.84 -4.40 12.68
CA ARG A 463 -14.84 -4.40 11.60
C ARG A 463 -15.41 -3.01 11.35
N LYS A 464 -15.72 -2.24 12.40
CA LYS A 464 -16.21 -0.87 12.24
C LYS A 464 -15.16 0.00 11.55
N LEU A 465 -13.91 -0.09 11.98
CA LEU A 465 -12.78 0.64 11.42
C LEU A 465 -12.54 0.31 9.94
N LEU A 466 -12.43 -0.99 9.61
CA LEU A 466 -12.21 -1.47 8.26
C LEU A 466 -13.35 -1.06 7.32
N ASN A 467 -14.61 -1.07 7.79
CA ASN A 467 -15.74 -0.62 6.99
C ASN A 467 -15.72 0.89 6.72
N VAL A 468 -15.32 1.70 7.69
CA VAL A 468 -15.17 3.16 7.50
C VAL A 468 -14.03 3.45 6.52
N HIS A 469 -12.87 2.82 6.70
CA HIS A 469 -11.73 3.00 5.82
C HIS A 469 -12.04 2.53 4.40
N ARG A 470 -12.62 1.33 4.24
CA ARG A 470 -13.01 0.77 2.93
C ARG A 470 -13.87 1.71 2.09
N ARG A 471 -14.78 2.47 2.71
CA ARG A 471 -15.66 3.42 2.00
C ARG A 471 -14.93 4.62 1.43
N LYS A 472 -13.74 4.95 1.95
CA LYS A 472 -12.90 6.06 1.46
C LYS A 472 -11.94 5.63 0.36
N LEU A 473 -11.89 4.34 0.05
CA LEU A 473 -10.99 3.79 -0.96
C LEU A 473 -11.72 3.64 -2.30
N PRO A 474 -11.04 3.93 -3.43
CA PRO A 474 -11.48 3.51 -4.76
C PRO A 474 -11.77 2.00 -4.82
N VAL A 475 -12.77 1.55 -5.60
CA VAL A 475 -13.19 0.13 -5.67
C VAL A 475 -12.02 -0.83 -5.88
N MET A 476 -11.07 -0.45 -6.74
CA MET A 476 -9.93 -1.29 -7.07
C MET A 476 -9.01 -1.57 -5.86
N LEU A 477 -8.96 -0.64 -4.90
CA LEU A 477 -8.16 -0.73 -3.67
C LEU A 477 -8.93 -1.39 -2.50
N ARG A 478 -10.26 -1.53 -2.61
CA ARG A 478 -11.09 -2.09 -1.52
C ARG A 478 -10.77 -3.57 -1.31
N CYS A 479 -10.56 -3.95 -0.05
CA CYS A 479 -10.50 -5.34 0.37
C CYS A 479 -11.93 -5.88 0.64
N HIS A 480 -12.01 -7.11 1.17
CA HIS A 480 -13.26 -7.80 1.47
C HIS A 480 -14.14 -6.94 2.38
N GLY A 481 -15.45 -6.98 2.18
CA GLY A 481 -16.39 -6.53 3.20
C GLY A 481 -16.26 -7.42 4.44
N ILE A 482 -16.20 -6.84 5.63
CA ILE A 482 -16.12 -7.63 6.86
C ILE A 482 -17.56 -7.87 7.37
N PRO A 483 -18.06 -9.13 7.34
CA PRO A 483 -19.46 -9.45 7.63
C PRO A 483 -19.84 -9.17 9.09
N ARG A 484 -21.14 -9.06 9.35
CA ARG A 484 -21.66 -8.91 10.71
C ARG A 484 -21.79 -10.29 11.38
N PRO A 485 -21.54 -10.39 12.69
CA PRO A 485 -21.90 -11.58 13.43
C PRO A 485 -23.42 -11.62 13.63
N ASN A 486 -23.95 -12.84 13.73
CA ASN A 486 -25.33 -13.14 14.04
C ASN A 486 -25.52 -13.07 15.57
N LEU A 487 -25.83 -11.88 16.09
CA LEU A 487 -26.04 -11.65 17.53
C LEU A 487 -27.44 -12.10 18.04
N GLY A 488 -28.27 -12.64 17.15
CA GLY A 488 -29.59 -13.17 17.48
C GLY A 488 -29.55 -14.63 17.92
N VAL A 489 -30.72 -15.28 17.98
CA VAL A 489 -30.79 -16.74 18.18
C VAL A 489 -30.30 -17.41 16.89
N VAL A 490 -29.03 -17.80 16.87
CA VAL A 490 -28.43 -18.61 15.79
C VAL A 490 -28.99 -20.02 15.89
N ARG A 491 -29.46 -20.59 14.77
CA ARG A 491 -29.98 -21.97 14.79
C ARG A 491 -28.83 -22.96 14.89
N ASP A 492 -29.09 -24.13 15.48
CA ASP A 492 -28.11 -25.21 15.51
C ASP A 492 -27.61 -25.54 14.10
N GLY A 493 -26.29 -25.48 13.91
CA GLY A 493 -25.62 -25.73 12.62
C GLY A 493 -25.45 -24.49 11.73
N GLU A 494 -25.99 -23.33 12.09
CA GLU A 494 -25.71 -22.06 11.39
C GLU A 494 -24.40 -21.43 11.91
N PRO A 495 -23.61 -20.77 11.04
CA PRO A 495 -22.39 -20.08 11.46
C PRO A 495 -22.73 -18.83 12.28
N PHE A 496 -21.88 -18.54 13.26
CA PHE A 496 -21.97 -17.30 14.04
C PHE A 496 -21.68 -16.07 13.17
N VAL A 497 -20.71 -16.18 12.25
CA VAL A 497 -20.43 -15.20 11.20
C VAL A 497 -20.61 -15.88 9.85
N ASP A 498 -21.60 -15.44 9.08
CA ASP A 498 -21.79 -15.94 7.72
C ASP A 498 -20.76 -15.31 6.78
N LEU A 499 -19.72 -16.08 6.47
CA LEU A 499 -18.72 -15.70 5.47
C LEU A 499 -19.24 -15.89 4.03
N GLY A 500 -20.38 -16.56 3.85
CA GLY A 500 -20.91 -16.90 2.54
C GLY A 500 -21.44 -15.73 1.72
N GLU A 501 -21.91 -14.69 2.38
CA GLU A 501 -22.36 -13.44 1.75
C GLU A 501 -21.27 -12.35 1.74
N THR A 502 -20.04 -12.70 2.10
CA THR A 502 -18.92 -11.76 2.13
C THR A 502 -18.69 -11.15 0.76
N LEU A 503 -18.75 -9.82 0.67
CA LEU A 503 -18.35 -9.11 -0.53
C LEU A 503 -16.85 -9.25 -0.74
N MET A 504 -16.45 -10.15 -1.64
CA MET A 504 -15.05 -10.45 -1.85
C MET A 504 -14.32 -9.38 -2.67
N CYS A 505 -13.04 -9.18 -2.33
CA CYS A 505 -12.13 -8.39 -3.12
C CYS A 505 -11.62 -9.19 -4.33
N GLY A 506 -10.87 -8.53 -5.21
CA GLY A 506 -10.45 -9.08 -6.51
C GLY A 506 -9.08 -9.71 -6.44
N CYS A 507 -8.37 -9.48 -5.35
CA CYS A 507 -7.12 -10.17 -5.07
C CYS A 507 -7.43 -11.61 -4.68
N ARG A 508 -7.04 -12.55 -5.53
CA ARG A 508 -7.21 -13.99 -5.30
C ARG A 508 -6.47 -14.48 -4.06
N GLY A 509 -5.29 -13.91 -3.77
CA GLY A 509 -4.57 -14.17 -2.53
C GLY A 509 -5.43 -13.89 -1.29
N CYS A 510 -6.16 -12.77 -1.28
CA CYS A 510 -7.10 -12.45 -0.20
C CYS A 510 -8.34 -13.36 -0.24
N GLN A 511 -8.90 -13.69 -1.41
CA GLN A 511 -10.09 -14.55 -1.52
C GLN A 511 -9.88 -15.92 -0.87
N GLY A 512 -8.65 -16.45 -0.92
CA GLY A 512 -8.29 -17.70 -0.25
C GLY A 512 -8.70 -17.73 1.23
N PHE A 513 -8.51 -16.63 1.98
CA PHE A 513 -8.88 -16.54 3.40
C PHE A 513 -10.38 -16.64 3.65
N VAL A 514 -11.21 -16.06 2.79
CA VAL A 514 -12.68 -16.15 2.91
C VAL A 514 -13.15 -17.56 2.57
N LEU A 515 -12.52 -18.20 1.59
CA LEU A 515 -12.95 -19.46 0.99
C LEU A 515 -12.36 -20.70 1.66
N MET A 516 -11.54 -20.58 2.71
CA MET A 516 -10.88 -21.73 3.36
C MET A 516 -11.85 -22.83 3.83
N ALA A 517 -13.08 -22.46 4.21
CA ALA A 517 -14.10 -23.39 4.68
C ALA A 517 -15.09 -23.83 3.57
N CYS A 518 -14.88 -23.40 2.33
CA CYS A 518 -15.76 -23.71 1.20
C CYS A 518 -15.27 -24.96 0.44
N SER A 519 -16.22 -25.73 -0.11
CA SER A 519 -15.85 -26.75 -1.09
C SER A 519 -15.28 -26.10 -2.37
N PRO A 520 -14.44 -26.80 -3.14
CA PRO A 520 -13.89 -26.32 -4.41
C PRO A 520 -14.91 -25.68 -5.36
N CYS A 521 -16.08 -26.30 -5.53
CA CYS A 521 -17.11 -25.82 -6.44
C CYS A 521 -17.75 -24.51 -5.93
N VAL A 522 -18.04 -24.44 -4.62
CA VAL A 522 -18.61 -23.23 -3.99
C VAL A 522 -17.59 -22.09 -4.02
N ALA A 523 -16.31 -22.39 -3.80
CA ALA A 523 -15.24 -21.42 -3.90
C ALA A 523 -15.13 -20.82 -5.32
N ALA A 524 -15.19 -21.66 -6.35
CA ALA A 524 -15.16 -21.22 -7.75
C ALA A 524 -16.39 -20.37 -8.12
N GLU A 525 -17.60 -20.81 -7.75
CA GLU A 525 -18.83 -20.07 -7.99
C GLU A 525 -18.82 -18.68 -7.34
N ARG A 526 -18.45 -18.61 -6.06
CA ARG A 526 -18.38 -17.34 -5.32
C ARG A 526 -17.33 -16.40 -5.89
N ALA A 527 -16.17 -16.93 -6.29
CA ALA A 527 -15.11 -16.12 -6.91
C ALA A 527 -15.60 -15.48 -8.22
N ARG A 528 -16.36 -16.22 -9.05
CA ARG A 528 -16.98 -15.69 -10.27
C ARG A 528 -18.03 -14.61 -9.97
N SER A 529 -18.94 -14.90 -9.05
CA SER A 529 -19.99 -13.94 -8.65
C SER A 529 -19.40 -12.64 -8.10
N ALA A 530 -18.33 -12.72 -7.31
CA ALA A 530 -17.62 -11.54 -6.82
C ALA A 530 -16.97 -10.73 -7.95
N ALA A 531 -16.37 -11.39 -8.94
CA ALA A 531 -15.79 -10.73 -10.10
C ALA A 531 -16.86 -9.98 -10.92
N GLU A 532 -18.03 -10.60 -11.14
CA GLU A 532 -19.16 -9.98 -11.83
C GLU A 532 -19.70 -8.77 -11.05
N LYS A 533 -19.97 -8.93 -9.75
CA LYS A 533 -20.47 -7.84 -8.91
C LYS A 533 -19.53 -6.64 -8.91
N ARG A 534 -18.22 -6.89 -8.96
CA ARG A 534 -17.20 -5.84 -9.06
C ARG A 534 -17.21 -5.12 -10.39
N LYS A 535 -17.44 -5.82 -11.51
CA LYS A 535 -17.63 -5.17 -12.81
C LYS A 535 -18.82 -4.24 -12.77
N VAL A 536 -19.90 -4.66 -12.13
CA VAL A 536 -21.10 -3.84 -11.92
C VAL A 536 -20.80 -2.65 -11.00
N GLU A 537 -20.11 -2.84 -9.87
CA GLU A 537 -19.73 -1.74 -8.98
C GLU A 537 -18.80 -0.74 -9.69
N ALA A 538 -17.83 -1.23 -10.47
CA ALA A 538 -16.92 -0.39 -11.24
C ALA A 538 -17.63 0.34 -12.39
N SER A 539 -18.58 -0.30 -13.08
CA SER A 539 -19.40 0.37 -14.10
C SER A 539 -20.36 1.37 -13.48
N LEU A 540 -20.93 1.08 -12.31
CA LEU A 540 -21.73 2.05 -11.58
C LEU A 540 -20.88 3.24 -11.13
N GLU A 541 -19.66 3.03 -10.65
CA GLU A 541 -18.74 4.15 -10.35
C GLU A 541 -18.35 4.94 -11.61
N SER A 542 -18.31 4.32 -12.80
CA SER A 542 -18.07 5.04 -14.06
C SER A 542 -19.31 5.73 -14.63
N ASP A 543 -20.50 5.18 -14.38
CA ASP A 543 -21.76 5.57 -15.02
C ASP A 543 -22.67 6.42 -14.10
N MET A 544 -22.41 6.45 -12.79
CA MET A 544 -23.15 7.26 -11.81
C MET A 544 -23.02 8.74 -12.15
N PRO A 545 -24.12 9.41 -12.56
CA PRO A 545 -24.17 10.86 -12.58
C PRO A 545 -24.32 11.34 -11.13
N GLU A 546 -23.30 12.00 -10.59
CA GLU A 546 -23.39 13.06 -9.56
C GLU A 546 -24.28 12.84 -8.30
N GLU A 547 -24.64 11.63 -7.89
CA GLU A 547 -25.06 11.34 -6.50
C GLU A 547 -23.90 10.73 -5.71
N ILE A 548 -22.75 11.37 -5.87
CA ILE A 548 -21.51 11.03 -5.22
C ILE A 548 -21.56 11.66 -3.81
N GLY A 549 -21.25 10.89 -2.77
CA GLY A 549 -21.11 11.45 -1.42
C GLY A 549 -20.16 12.65 -1.42
N GLU A 550 -20.42 13.68 -0.60
CA GLU A 550 -19.76 15.00 -0.63
C GLU A 550 -18.22 14.98 -0.86
N LEU A 551 -17.53 13.93 -0.40
CA LEU A 551 -16.08 13.76 -0.54
C LEU A 551 -15.63 13.40 -1.97
N ASP A 552 -16.31 12.47 -2.62
CA ASP A 552 -15.92 11.97 -3.95
C ASP A 552 -16.37 12.96 -5.05
N GLY A 553 -17.47 13.71 -4.82
CA GLY A 553 -17.89 14.82 -5.68
C GLY A 553 -16.91 15.98 -5.61
N ALA A 554 -16.49 16.33 -4.38
CA ALA A 554 -15.40 17.28 -4.19
C ALA A 554 -14.10 16.81 -4.85
N LEU A 555 -13.74 15.53 -4.80
CA LEU A 555 -12.52 15.00 -5.43
C LEU A 555 -12.51 15.14 -6.95
N TYR A 556 -13.65 14.96 -7.62
CA TYR A 556 -13.79 15.08 -9.08
C TYR A 556 -13.83 16.55 -9.52
N ASP A 557 -14.59 17.38 -8.79
CA ASP A 557 -14.61 18.83 -8.99
C ASP A 557 -13.21 19.42 -8.73
N LEU A 558 -12.49 18.93 -7.72
CA LEU A 558 -11.12 19.34 -7.44
C LEU A 558 -10.11 18.82 -8.48
N GLU A 559 -10.32 17.65 -9.07
CA GLU A 559 -9.42 17.15 -10.13
C GLU A 559 -9.60 17.92 -11.45
N THR A 560 -10.80 18.45 -11.70
CA THR A 560 -11.07 19.34 -12.82
C THR A 560 -10.74 20.81 -12.51
N GLU A 561 -10.86 21.26 -11.26
CA GLU A 561 -10.49 22.61 -10.78
C GLU A 561 -8.97 22.75 -10.57
N PHE A 562 -8.30 21.69 -10.15
CA PHE A 562 -6.85 21.57 -10.07
C PHE A 562 -6.37 20.68 -11.20
N ASP A 563 -6.24 21.25 -12.39
CA ASP A 563 -5.56 20.62 -13.53
C ASP A 563 -4.14 20.26 -13.11
N LEU A 564 -3.95 19.01 -12.66
CA LEU A 564 -2.68 18.57 -12.13
C LEU A 564 -1.69 18.58 -13.28
N ASP A 565 -0.58 19.32 -13.13
CA ASP A 565 0.44 19.52 -14.17
C ASP A 565 1.27 18.23 -14.44
N ASP A 566 0.75 17.08 -14.02
CA ASP A 566 1.28 15.73 -14.20
C ASP A 566 1.57 15.44 -15.66
N ASP A 567 0.60 15.72 -16.54
CA ASP A 567 0.72 15.39 -17.96
C ASP A 567 1.80 16.24 -18.64
N ALA A 568 1.99 17.49 -18.20
CA ALA A 568 3.10 18.31 -18.66
C ALA A 568 4.45 17.80 -18.11
N LEU A 569 4.53 17.44 -16.83
CA LEU A 569 5.74 16.85 -16.23
C LEU A 569 6.11 15.54 -16.93
N LEU A 570 5.16 14.63 -17.10
CA LEU A 570 5.35 13.35 -17.79
C LEU A 570 5.69 13.53 -19.26
N GLY A 571 5.08 14.52 -19.94
CA GLY A 571 5.43 14.90 -21.30
C GLY A 571 6.85 15.46 -21.44
N MET A 572 7.34 16.19 -20.43
CA MET A 572 8.73 16.65 -20.38
C MET A 572 9.71 15.50 -20.14
N LEU A 573 9.38 14.62 -19.19
CA LEU A 573 10.18 13.44 -18.88
C LEU A 573 10.30 12.50 -20.07
N SER A 574 9.20 12.28 -20.80
CA SER A 574 9.18 11.50 -22.04
C SER A 574 10.28 11.94 -23.00
N LYS A 575 10.40 13.25 -23.26
CA LYS A 575 11.37 13.82 -24.20
C LYS A 575 12.81 13.67 -23.73
N ILE A 576 13.06 13.76 -22.42
CA ILE A 576 14.41 13.72 -21.86
C ILE A 576 14.92 12.29 -21.73
N ILE A 577 14.06 11.34 -21.40
CA ILE A 577 14.47 9.93 -21.30
C ILE A 577 14.68 9.33 -22.70
N THR A 578 13.99 9.84 -23.73
CA THR A 578 14.21 9.42 -25.13
C THR A 578 15.43 10.06 -25.82
N ALA A 579 15.96 11.15 -25.27
CA ALA A 579 17.09 11.90 -25.84
C ALA A 579 18.42 11.40 -25.25
#